data_AF-A0A645C233-F1
#
_entry.id   AF-A0A645C233-F1
#
_cell.length_a   1.000
_cell.length_b   1.000
_cell.length_c   1.000
_cell.angle_alpha   90.00
_cell.angle_beta   90.00
_cell.angle_gamma   90.00
#
_symmetry.space_group_name_H-M   'P 1'
#
loop_
_entity.id
_entity.type
_entity.pdbx_description
1 polymer ?
#
loop_
_entity_poly.entity_id
_entity_poly.type
_entity_poly.pdbx_seq_one_letter_code
_entity_poly.pdbx_strand_id
1 'polypeptide(L)'
;MVEKKVGKILTISKEKVKLDEVLKFLFSTSNKVLIKLLSGVFEEEIDEDKVELTVTNNEFVEDDLGILRGDMFFDMLNKDGIKLAIT
;
A
#
# COMPACT_ATOMS: atom_id res chain seq x y z
N MET A 1 24.16 -49.32 19.26
CA MET A 1 23.31 -48.18 19.68
C MET A 1 24.20 -47.05 20.13
N VAL A 2 24.26 -45.93 19.39
CA VAL A 2 24.18 -44.55 19.93
C VAL A 2 23.74 -43.69 18.75
N GLU A 3 22.52 -43.16 18.83
CA GLU A 3 21.96 -42.22 17.85
C GLU A 3 22.62 -40.86 17.98
N LYS A 4 23.01 -40.23 16.87
CA LYS A 4 23.26 -38.78 16.83
C LYS A 4 22.17 -38.13 16.01
N LYS A 5 21.28 -37.46 16.75
CA LYS A 5 20.12 -36.67 16.34
C LYS A 5 20.55 -35.66 15.27
N VAL A 6 20.11 -35.88 14.03
CA VAL A 6 20.26 -34.93 12.92
C VAL A 6 19.47 -33.68 13.29
N GLY A 7 20.17 -32.57 13.45
CA GLY A 7 19.57 -31.26 13.70
C GLY A 7 18.63 -30.92 12.55
N LYS A 8 17.34 -30.83 12.85
CA LYS A 8 16.33 -30.28 11.96
C LYS A 8 16.69 -28.80 11.75
N ILE A 9 17.35 -28.50 10.63
CA ILE A 9 17.45 -27.12 10.13
C ILE A 9 16.01 -26.70 9.91
N LEU A 10 15.50 -25.81 10.77
CA LEU A 10 14.25 -25.11 10.54
C LEU A 10 14.48 -24.27 9.30
N THR A 11 14.15 -24.83 8.13
CA THR A 11 13.93 -24.05 6.92
C THR A 11 12.75 -23.16 7.25
N ILE A 12 13.03 -21.96 7.78
CA ILE A 12 12.04 -20.89 7.84
C ILE A 12 11.76 -20.62 6.37
N SER A 13 10.71 -21.26 5.84
CA SER A 13 10.13 -20.87 4.57
C SER A 13 9.79 -19.41 4.75
N LYS A 14 10.61 -18.53 4.18
CA LYS A 14 10.38 -17.10 4.16
C LYS A 14 9.12 -16.95 3.34
N GLU A 15 7.96 -17.01 3.99
CA GLU A 15 6.67 -16.78 3.37
C GLU A 15 6.79 -15.40 2.74
N LYS A 16 6.99 -15.39 1.43
CA LYS A 16 6.90 -14.18 0.63
C LYS A 16 5.41 -13.90 0.58
N VAL A 17 4.91 -13.20 1.59
CA VAL A 17 3.58 -12.60 1.49
C VAL A 17 3.60 -11.80 0.21
N LYS A 18 2.70 -12.12 -0.71
CA LYS A 18 2.68 -11.45 -1.99
C LYS A 18 2.20 -10.02 -1.74
N LEU A 19 2.88 -9.06 -2.33
CA LEU A 19 2.54 -7.64 -2.18
C LEU A 19 1.06 -7.39 -2.49
N ASP A 20 0.50 -8.11 -3.46
CA ASP A 20 -0.92 -8.01 -3.85
C ASP A 20 -1.88 -8.46 -2.74
N GLU A 21 -1.52 -9.43 -1.92
CA GLU A 21 -2.32 -9.87 -0.77
C GLU A 21 -2.25 -8.87 0.37
N VAL A 22 -1.07 -8.28 0.64
CA VAL A 22 -0.92 -7.20 1.62
C VAL A 22 -1.72 -5.98 1.19
N LEU A 23 -1.64 -5.62 -0.09
CA LEU A 23 -2.41 -4.54 -0.70
C LEU A 23 -3.91 -4.80 -0.59
N LYS A 24 -4.41 -5.98 -1.03
CA LYS A 24 -5.83 -6.34 -0.86
C LYS A 24 -6.31 -6.24 0.58
N PHE A 25 -5.49 -6.69 1.53
CA PHE A 25 -5.81 -6.62 2.96
C PHE A 25 -5.85 -5.15 3.45
N LEU A 26 -4.89 -4.34 3.05
CA LEU A 26 -4.86 -2.89 3.31
C LEU A 26 -6.06 -2.15 2.74
N PHE A 27 -6.58 -2.55 1.58
CA PHE A 27 -7.77 -1.90 0.99
C PHE A 27 -9.09 -2.44 1.51
N SER A 28 -9.08 -3.60 2.19
CA SER A 28 -10.21 -4.04 3.00
C SER A 28 -10.33 -3.29 4.34
N THR A 29 -9.25 -2.63 4.78
CA THR A 29 -9.26 -1.79 5.98
C THR A 29 -9.81 -0.39 5.69
N SER A 30 -10.32 0.28 6.72
CA SER A 30 -10.94 1.61 6.59
C SER A 30 -9.97 2.67 6.07
N ASN A 31 -10.48 3.68 5.35
CA ASN A 31 -9.71 4.82 4.84
C ASN A 31 -8.78 5.47 5.88
N LYS A 32 -9.19 5.56 7.15
CA LYS A 32 -8.34 6.10 8.23
C LYS A 32 -7.05 5.30 8.44
N VAL A 33 -7.12 3.98 8.38
CA VAL A 33 -5.95 3.10 8.54
C VAL A 33 -5.01 3.23 7.33
N LEU A 34 -5.57 3.34 6.13
CA LEU A 34 -4.83 3.61 4.90
C LEU A 34 -4.07 4.94 4.95
N ILE A 35 -4.72 6.02 5.41
CA ILE A 35 -4.09 7.33 5.55
C ILE A 35 -2.92 7.28 6.54
N LYS A 36 -3.09 6.60 7.69
CA LYS A 36 -1.98 6.38 8.64
C LYS A 36 -0.81 5.63 8.04
N LEU A 37 -1.09 4.63 7.19
CA LEU A 37 -0.04 3.87 6.54
C LEU A 37 0.70 4.71 5.50
N LEU A 38 -0.02 5.45 4.66
CA LEU A 38 0.58 6.37 3.68
C LEU A 38 1.46 7.40 4.40
N SER A 39 0.92 8.03 5.45
CA SER A 39 1.66 8.93 6.34
C SER A 39 2.95 8.30 6.87
N GLY A 40 2.91 7.05 7.34
CA GLY A 40 4.11 6.34 7.82
C GLY A 40 5.10 5.90 6.73
N VAL A 41 4.61 5.55 5.53
CA VAL A 41 5.46 5.10 4.41
C VAL A 41 6.23 6.26 3.79
N PHE A 42 5.59 7.42 3.67
CA PHE A 42 6.18 8.62 3.07
C PHE A 42 6.77 9.58 4.12
N GLU A 43 6.70 9.22 5.41
CA GLU A 43 7.18 10.05 6.52
C GLU A 43 6.53 11.46 6.55
N GLU A 44 5.28 11.58 6.11
CA GLU A 44 4.50 12.83 6.09
C GLU A 44 3.38 12.82 7.14
N GLU A 45 3.10 13.94 7.80
CA GLU A 45 1.98 14.06 8.74
C GLU A 45 0.66 14.34 8.00
N ILE A 46 -0.19 13.32 7.84
CA ILE A 46 -1.51 13.45 7.21
C ILE A 46 -2.61 13.35 8.27
N ASP A 47 -3.43 14.39 8.39
CA ASP A 47 -4.59 14.40 9.29
C ASP A 47 -5.77 13.64 8.67
N GLU A 48 -6.00 12.41 9.12
CA GLU A 48 -7.04 11.51 8.61
C GLU A 48 -8.47 12.03 8.73
N ASP A 49 -8.73 13.03 9.58
CA ASP A 49 -10.06 13.64 9.73
C ASP A 49 -10.26 14.83 8.77
N LYS A 50 -9.20 15.22 8.03
CA LYS A 50 -9.22 16.31 7.05
C LYS A 50 -9.07 15.84 5.61
N VAL A 51 -8.81 14.55 5.41
CA VAL A 51 -8.52 13.99 4.09
C VAL A 51 -9.52 12.88 3.74
N GLU A 52 -10.02 12.93 2.51
CA GLU A 52 -10.80 11.88 1.89
C GLU A 52 -9.92 11.12 0.88
N LEU A 53 -9.90 9.80 1.00
CA LEU A 53 -9.15 8.90 0.11
C LEU A 53 -10.13 8.27 -0.89
N THR A 54 -9.87 8.41 -2.19
CA THR A 54 -10.66 7.80 -3.26
C THR A 54 -9.79 7.00 -4.22
N VAL A 55 -10.33 5.90 -4.74
CA VAL A 55 -9.67 5.06 -5.75
C VAL A 55 -10.02 5.60 -7.14
N THR A 56 -9.01 5.79 -7.98
CA THR A 56 -9.17 6.34 -9.33
C THR A 56 -8.95 5.28 -10.40
N ASN A 57 -9.01 5.69 -11.68
CA ASN A 57 -8.81 4.78 -12.80
C ASN A 57 -7.37 4.23 -12.79
N ASN A 58 -7.19 3.03 -13.32
CA ASN A 58 -5.89 2.36 -13.38
C ASN A 58 -5.08 2.72 -14.64
N GLU A 59 -5.66 3.53 -15.52
CA GLU A 59 -5.05 4.04 -16.74
C GLU A 59 -5.25 5.55 -16.87
N PHE A 60 -4.15 6.24 -17.17
CA PHE A 60 -4.13 7.67 -17.49
C PHE A 60 -3.39 7.90 -18.80
N VAL A 61 -3.83 8.91 -19.55
CA VAL A 61 -3.11 9.41 -20.71
C VAL A 61 -2.27 10.59 -20.25
N GLU A 62 -0.96 10.51 -20.47
CA GLU A 62 -0.02 11.57 -20.16
C GLU A 62 0.01 12.63 -21.26
N ASP A 63 0.60 13.80 -20.97
CA ASP A 63 0.64 14.94 -21.90
C ASP A 63 1.41 14.62 -23.20
N ASP A 64 2.34 13.66 -23.15
CA ASP A 64 3.09 13.16 -24.31
C ASP A 64 2.37 12.04 -25.08
N LEU A 65 1.08 11.81 -24.77
CA LEU A 65 0.24 10.71 -25.26
C LEU A 65 0.72 9.31 -24.82
N GLY A 66 1.61 9.24 -23.83
CA GLY A 66 1.93 8.02 -23.10
C GLY A 66 0.71 7.49 -22.34
N ILE A 67 0.73 6.19 -22.04
CA ILE A 67 -0.29 5.57 -21.18
C ILE A 67 0.40 5.12 -19.90
N LEU A 68 0.01 5.73 -18.79
CA LEU A 68 0.41 5.29 -17.46
C LEU A 68 -0.57 4.23 -16.98
N ARG A 69 -0.04 3.03 -16.70
CA ARG A 69 -0.78 1.89 -16.14
C ARG A 69 -0.24 1.56 -14.77
N GLY A 70 -1.13 1.45 -13.80
CA GLY A 70 -0.80 1.05 -12.44
C GLY A 70 -1.84 0.08 -11.91
N ASP A 71 -1.43 -0.74 -10.95
CA ASP A 71 -2.36 -1.65 -10.26
C ASP A 71 -3.37 -0.87 -9.41
N MET A 72 -2.99 0.32 -8.95
CA MET A 72 -3.83 1.17 -8.12
C MET A 72 -3.38 2.63 -8.09
N PHE A 73 -4.35 3.53 -8.08
CA PHE A 73 -4.13 4.96 -7.88
C PHE A 73 -5.10 5.53 -6.84
N PHE A 74 -4.56 6.45 -6.03
CA PHE A 74 -5.28 7.13 -4.97
C PHE A 74 -5.30 8.63 -5.23
N ASP A 75 -6.50 9.21 -5.14
CA ASP A 75 -6.64 10.64 -4.93
C ASP A 75 -6.85 10.88 -3.42
N MET A 76 -6.02 11.76 -2.85
CA MET A 76 -6.24 12.34 -1.53
C MET A 76 -6.78 13.74 -1.70
N LEU A 77 -7.96 13.99 -1.15
CA LEU A 77 -8.66 15.26 -1.27
C LEU A 77 -8.82 15.87 0.12
N ASN A 78 -8.62 17.17 0.26
CA ASN A 78 -9.03 17.87 1.47
C ASN A 78 -10.57 18.06 1.48
N LYS A 79 -11.11 18.61 2.56
CA LYS A 79 -12.56 18.91 2.70
C LYS A 79 -13.12 19.87 1.64
N ASP A 80 -12.27 20.64 0.99
CA ASP A 80 -12.64 21.57 -0.08
C ASP A 80 -12.56 20.92 -1.48
N GLY A 81 -12.24 19.62 -1.55
CA GLY A 81 -12.08 18.87 -2.80
C GLY A 81 -10.76 19.16 -3.53
N ILE A 82 -9.79 19.78 -2.86
CA ILE A 82 -8.47 20.07 -3.43
C ILE A 82 -7.58 18.83 -3.26
N LYS A 83 -6.96 18.39 -4.35
CA LYS A 83 -6.01 17.28 -4.33
C LYS A 83 -4.77 17.64 -3.51
N LEU A 84 -4.41 16.74 -2.61
CA LEU A 84 -3.17 16.78 -1.84
C LEU A 84 -2.13 15.91 -2.55
N ALA A 85 -0.94 16.47 -2.75
CA ALA A 85 0.22 15.72 -3.23
C ALA A 85 1.09 15.36 -2.03
N ILE A 86 1.49 14.09 -1.97
CA ILE A 86 2.58 13.60 -1.10
C ILE A 86 3.88 13.74 -1.90
N THR A 87 4.95 14.16 -1.25
CA THR A 87 6.26 14.52 -1.84
C THR A 87 7.37 13.52 -1.55
#